data_AF-A0A7C5KZI2-F1
#
_entry.id   AF-A0A7C5KZI2-F1
#
_cell.length_a   1.000
_cell.length_b   1.000
_cell.length_c   1.000
_cell.angle_alpha   90.00
_cell.angle_beta   90.00
_cell.angle_gamma   90.00
#
_symmetry.space_group_name_H-M   'P 1'
#
loop_
_entity.id
_entity.type
_entity.pdbx_description
1 polymer ?
#
loop_
_entity_poly.entity_id
_entity_poly.type
_entity_poly.pdbx_seq_one_letter_code
_entity_poly.pdbx_strand_id
1 'polypeptide(L)'
;MSNIIKVRADGPLLCKGRIEVRDAEGGLIESSEDLVLCRCGHSRNKPFCDGSHHDAGFRHDGCFVDERAEPLDDDDAPLVITVRPDAMLVAKGPVTIVSADGRCRSTRMRAALCRCGHSDNKPFCDASHKRCGWRSGA
;
A
#
# COMPACT_ATOMS: atom_id res chain seq x y z
N MET A 1 -16.41 -8.45 -6.12
CA MET A 1 -15.22 -8.07 -6.93
C MET A 1 -14.03 -8.01 -5.99
N SER A 2 -13.11 -8.98 -6.03
CA SER A 2 -12.06 -9.06 -5.01
C SER A 2 -11.05 -7.91 -5.10
N ASN A 3 -10.76 -7.25 -3.97
CA ASN A 3 -9.73 -6.22 -3.91
C ASN A 3 -8.32 -6.85 -3.90
N ILE A 4 -7.44 -6.35 -4.76
CA ILE A 4 -6.08 -6.85 -4.93
C ILE A 4 -5.09 -5.68 -4.82
N ILE A 5 -4.02 -5.89 -4.07
CA ILE A 5 -2.84 -5.02 -4.09
C ILE A 5 -1.66 -5.82 -4.61
N LYS A 6 -1.21 -5.53 -5.84
CA LYS A 6 0.03 -6.11 -6.39
C LYS A 6 1.21 -5.20 -6.07
N VAL A 7 2.26 -5.77 -5.49
CA VAL A 7 3.54 -5.07 -5.29
C VAL A 7 4.31 -5.09 -6.60
N ARG A 8 4.69 -3.92 -7.13
CA ARG A 8 5.57 -3.83 -8.29
C ARG A 8 7.03 -3.75 -7.85
N ALA A 9 7.91 -4.56 -8.44
CA ALA A 9 9.36 -4.45 -8.26
C ALA A 9 9.83 -3.03 -8.55
N ASP A 10 10.71 -2.50 -7.70
CA ASP A 10 11.26 -1.14 -7.76
C ASP A 10 10.21 -0.03 -7.83
N GLY A 11 8.96 -0.34 -7.47
CA GLY A 11 7.82 0.47 -7.85
C GLY A 11 6.69 0.50 -6.83
N PRO A 12 5.55 1.08 -7.23
CA PRO A 12 4.42 1.33 -6.35
C PRO A 12 3.63 0.08 -5.97
N LEU A 13 2.55 0.30 -5.23
CA LEU A 13 1.48 -0.66 -5.03
C LEU A 13 0.41 -0.41 -6.11
N LEU A 14 0.06 -1.46 -6.86
CA LEU A 14 -1.00 -1.44 -7.88
C LEU A 14 -2.27 -1.98 -7.24
N CYS A 15 -3.29 -1.14 -7.07
CA CYS A 15 -4.48 -1.49 -6.33
C CYS A 15 -5.67 -1.59 -7.28
N LYS A 16 -6.38 -2.72 -7.27
CA LYS A 16 -7.57 -3.00 -8.08
C LYS A 16 -8.72 -3.50 -7.22
N GLY A 17 -9.94 -3.20 -7.63
CA GLY A 17 -11.16 -3.51 -6.87
C GLY A 17 -11.84 -2.23 -6.42
N ARG A 18 -12.75 -2.28 -5.46
CA ARG A 18 -13.53 -1.11 -5.05
C ARG A 18 -12.80 -0.36 -3.94
N ILE A 19 -12.05 0.70 -4.28
CA ILE A 19 -11.10 1.33 -3.35
C ILE A 19 -11.52 2.73 -2.96
N GLU A 20 -11.48 3.01 -1.66
CA GLU A 20 -11.67 4.35 -1.11
C GLU A 20 -10.41 4.80 -0.37
N VAL A 21 -9.78 5.87 -0.82
CA VAL A 21 -8.66 6.49 -0.12
C VAL A 21 -9.22 7.57 0.80
N ARG A 22 -8.87 7.52 2.09
CA ARG A 22 -9.37 8.44 3.11
C ARG A 22 -8.23 9.05 3.92
N ASP A 23 -8.42 10.26 4.42
CA ASP A 23 -7.52 10.85 5.42
C ASP A 23 -7.68 10.17 6.80
N ALA A 24 -6.94 10.64 7.81
CA ALA A 24 -6.97 10.04 9.15
C ALA A 24 -8.25 10.35 9.93
N GLU A 25 -8.98 11.38 9.53
CA GLU A 25 -10.24 11.85 10.10
C GLU A 25 -11.45 11.17 9.44
N GLY A 26 -11.23 10.44 8.34
CA GLY A 26 -12.23 9.68 7.59
C GLY A 26 -12.77 10.40 6.35
N GLY A 27 -12.28 11.61 6.05
CA GLY A 27 -12.59 12.36 4.84
C GLY A 27 -12.18 11.58 3.58
N LEU A 28 -13.06 11.53 2.59
CA LEU A 28 -12.79 10.88 1.31
C LEU A 28 -11.83 11.74 0.49
N ILE A 29 -10.70 11.16 0.09
CA ILE A 29 -9.72 11.78 -0.80
C ILE A 29 -10.00 11.37 -2.25
N GLU A 30 -10.19 10.07 -2.50
CA GLU A 30 -10.37 9.51 -3.84
C GLU A 30 -11.18 8.20 -3.76
N SER A 31 -11.98 7.90 -4.78
CA SER A 31 -12.64 6.61 -4.95
C SER A 31 -12.45 6.14 -6.38
N SER A 32 -11.85 4.96 -6.56
CA SER A 32 -11.53 4.42 -7.90
C SER A 32 -11.50 2.89 -7.87
N GLU A 33 -11.69 2.30 -9.05
CA GLU A 33 -11.55 0.85 -9.26
C GLU A 33 -10.10 0.41 -9.53
N ASP A 34 -9.25 1.35 -9.94
CA ASP A 34 -7.83 1.15 -10.20
C ASP A 34 -7.07 2.41 -9.76
N LEU A 35 -6.09 2.24 -8.87
CA LEU A 35 -5.22 3.33 -8.44
C LEU A 35 -3.83 2.82 -8.06
N VAL A 36 -2.87 3.74 -8.03
CA VAL A 36 -1.46 3.41 -7.79
C VAL A 36 -0.95 4.20 -6.60
N LEU A 37 -0.54 3.49 -5.54
CA LEU A 37 -0.08 4.11 -4.29
C LEU A 37 1.45 4.12 -4.20
N CYS A 38 1.99 5.24 -3.73
CA CYS A 38 3.41 5.42 -3.52
C CYS A 38 3.93 4.45 -2.45
N ARG A 39 5.01 3.74 -2.79
CA ARG A 39 5.76 2.87 -1.87
C ARG A 39 7.19 3.36 -1.60
N CYS A 40 7.72 4.21 -2.47
CA CYS A 40 9.11 4.68 -2.40
C CYS A 40 9.34 5.84 -1.43
N GLY A 41 8.29 6.59 -1.06
CA GLY A 41 8.41 7.76 -0.19
C GLY A 41 8.70 9.09 -0.90
N HIS A 42 8.93 9.11 -2.21
CA HIS A 42 9.39 10.30 -2.95
C HIS A 42 8.34 10.96 -3.87
N SER A 43 7.14 10.40 -4.01
CA SER A 43 6.09 11.02 -4.85
C SER A 43 5.78 12.45 -4.40
N ARG A 44 5.57 13.37 -5.33
CA ARG A 44 5.08 14.73 -5.04
C ARG A 44 3.56 14.81 -4.97
N ASN A 45 2.88 13.73 -5.34
CA ASN A 45 1.43 13.58 -5.27
C ASN A 45 1.01 12.50 -4.24
N LYS A 46 1.69 12.45 -3.09
CA LYS A 46 1.38 11.46 -2.03
C LYS A 46 -0.09 11.59 -1.60
N PRO A 47 -0.79 10.48 -1.34
CA PRO A 47 -0.30 9.10 -1.23
C PRO A 47 -0.13 8.37 -2.57
N PHE A 48 -0.51 8.99 -3.69
CA PHE A 48 -0.48 8.39 -5.02
C PHE A 48 0.94 8.35 -5.59
N CYS A 49 1.19 7.42 -6.52
CA CYS A 49 2.45 7.36 -7.25
C CYS A 49 2.41 8.32 -8.44
N ASP A 50 3.47 9.10 -8.61
CA ASP A 50 3.64 10.03 -9.75
C ASP A 50 4.85 9.67 -10.64
N GLY A 51 5.45 8.50 -10.43
CA GLY A 51 6.64 8.05 -11.16
C GLY A 51 7.99 8.41 -10.52
N SER A 52 8.02 9.24 -9.46
CA SER A 52 9.27 9.69 -8.80
C SER A 52 10.17 8.56 -8.25
N HIS A 53 9.69 7.32 -8.19
CA HIS A 53 10.49 6.16 -7.79
C HIS A 53 11.63 5.85 -8.77
N HIS A 54 11.51 6.24 -10.04
CA HIS A 54 12.58 6.10 -11.02
C HIS A 54 13.76 7.00 -10.69
N ASP A 55 13.50 8.30 -10.54
CA ASP A 55 14.52 9.32 -10.25
C ASP A 55 15.10 9.17 -8.84
N ALA A 56 14.28 8.76 -7.88
CA ALA A 56 14.74 8.45 -6.52
C ALA A 56 15.56 7.15 -6.44
N GLY A 57 15.68 6.38 -7.52
CA GLY A 57 16.43 5.13 -7.54
C GLY A 57 15.89 4.09 -6.56
N PHE A 58 14.57 4.05 -6.33
CA PHE A 58 13.99 3.10 -5.39
C PHE A 58 14.27 1.66 -5.84
N ARG A 59 14.80 0.84 -4.92
CA ARG A 59 15.12 -0.57 -5.18
C ARG A 59 14.51 -1.48 -4.14
N HIS A 60 13.68 -2.42 -4.61
CA HIS A 60 13.10 -3.50 -3.83
C HIS A 60 12.46 -4.50 -4.79
N ASP A 61 12.82 -5.78 -4.70
CA ASP A 61 12.32 -6.85 -5.58
C ASP A 61 10.77 -6.96 -5.61
N GLY A 62 10.11 -6.53 -4.53
CA GLY A 62 8.67 -6.57 -4.38
C GLY A 62 8.15 -7.95 -3.95
N CYS A 63 9.07 -8.84 -3.58
CA CYS A 63 8.79 -10.12 -2.99
C CYS A 63 8.65 -9.96 -1.47
N PHE A 64 7.83 -10.83 -0.88
CA PHE A 64 7.66 -10.94 0.56
C PHE A 64 7.21 -12.36 0.88
N VAL A 65 7.31 -12.73 2.16
CA VAL A 65 6.82 -14.01 2.66
C VAL A 65 5.77 -13.72 3.72
N ASP A 66 4.56 -14.20 3.48
CA ASP A 66 3.42 -14.07 4.37
C ASP A 66 2.40 -15.15 4.01
N GLU A 67 2.05 -16.00 4.96
CA GLU A 67 1.19 -17.17 4.74
C GLU A 67 -0.27 -16.92 5.19
N ARG A 68 -0.62 -15.69 5.57
CA ARG A 68 -1.99 -15.37 5.97
C ARG A 68 -2.97 -15.63 4.82
N ALA A 69 -3.98 -16.44 5.10
CA ALA A 69 -5.10 -16.77 4.22
C ALA A 69 -6.41 -16.66 5.02
N GLU A 70 -6.74 -15.44 5.46
CA GLU A 70 -7.99 -15.19 6.18
C GLU A 70 -9.19 -15.38 5.22
N PRO A 71 -10.31 -15.97 5.68
CA PRO A 71 -11.57 -15.92 4.94
C PRO A 71 -11.97 -14.47 4.66
N LEU A 72 -12.31 -14.17 3.40
CA LEU A 72 -12.85 -12.87 3.03
C LEU A 72 -14.36 -12.95 3.07
N ASP A 73 -14.94 -12.58 4.20
CA ASP A 73 -16.38 -12.34 4.27
C ASP A 73 -16.70 -11.07 3.47
N ASP A 74 -17.78 -11.10 2.68
CA ASP A 74 -18.26 -9.95 1.87
C ASP A 74 -17.19 -9.43 0.88
N ASP A 75 -16.89 -10.20 -0.17
CA ASP A 75 -15.89 -9.86 -1.20
C ASP A 75 -16.30 -8.70 -2.12
N ASP A 76 -17.47 -8.10 -1.87
CA ASP A 76 -17.97 -6.88 -2.50
C ASP A 76 -17.79 -5.61 -1.62
N ALA A 77 -17.35 -5.79 -0.36
CA ALA A 77 -17.03 -4.68 0.52
C ALA A 77 -15.84 -3.86 -0.02
N PRO A 78 -15.89 -2.51 0.10
CA PRO A 78 -14.81 -1.66 -0.36
C PRO A 78 -13.54 -1.86 0.47
N LEU A 79 -12.39 -1.74 -0.20
CA LEU A 79 -11.10 -1.61 0.45
C LEU A 79 -10.86 -0.14 0.82
N VAL A 80 -10.92 0.17 2.11
CA VAL A 80 -10.61 1.50 2.62
C VAL A 80 -9.12 1.62 2.90
N ILE A 81 -8.45 2.55 2.23
CA ILE A 81 -7.06 2.91 2.42
C ILE A 81 -7.00 4.22 3.22
N THR A 82 -6.72 4.13 4.51
CA THR A 82 -6.51 5.30 5.37
C THR A 82 -5.07 5.80 5.26
N VAL A 83 -4.89 7.07 4.93
CA VAL A 83 -3.59 7.74 4.86
C VAL A 83 -3.24 8.29 6.25
N ARG A 84 -2.30 7.64 6.94
CA ARG A 84 -1.81 8.18 8.22
C ARG A 84 -0.75 9.25 7.96
N PRO A 85 -0.88 10.47 8.53
CA PRO A 85 0.15 11.50 8.44
C PRO A 85 1.52 10.95 8.85
N ASP A 86 2.52 11.19 8.01
CA ASP A 86 3.94 10.82 8.23
C ASP A 86 4.19 9.34 8.57
N ALA A 87 3.24 8.47 8.23
CA ALA A 87 3.26 7.06 8.57
C ALA A 87 2.72 6.19 7.43
N MET A 88 2.28 4.97 7.77
CA MET A 88 1.78 3.96 6.83
C MET A 88 0.46 4.33 6.15
N LEU A 89 0.14 3.57 5.11
CA LEU A 89 -1.24 3.38 4.67
C LEU A 89 -1.86 2.25 5.49
N VAL A 90 -3.11 2.40 5.92
CA VAL A 90 -3.87 1.31 6.57
C VAL A 90 -4.94 0.85 5.58
N ALA A 91 -4.77 -0.35 5.05
CA ALA A 91 -5.79 -1.02 4.27
C ALA A 91 -6.76 -1.75 5.22
N LYS A 92 -8.06 -1.50 5.09
CA LYS A 92 -9.13 -2.15 5.86
C LYS A 92 -10.25 -2.58 4.91
N GLY A 93 -10.67 -3.83 5.02
CA GLY A 93 -11.58 -4.48 4.07
C GLY A 93 -10.91 -5.71 3.46
N PRO A 94 -11.68 -6.53 2.73
CA PRO A 94 -11.17 -7.78 2.16
C PRO A 94 -10.12 -7.47 1.10
N VAL A 95 -8.89 -7.94 1.28
CA VAL A 95 -7.81 -7.71 0.32
C VAL A 95 -6.89 -8.90 0.18
N THR A 96 -6.47 -9.19 -1.05
CA THR A 96 -5.34 -10.06 -1.35
C THR A 96 -4.14 -9.22 -1.78
N ILE A 97 -3.03 -9.31 -1.05
CA ILE A 97 -1.77 -8.66 -1.38
C ILE A 97 -0.90 -9.68 -2.11
N VAL A 98 -0.37 -9.32 -3.28
CA VAL A 98 0.36 -10.23 -4.18
C VAL A 98 1.78 -9.71 -4.39
N SER A 99 2.77 -10.58 -4.23
CA SER A 99 4.18 -10.26 -4.50
C SER A 99 4.43 -9.96 -5.99
N ALA A 100 5.55 -9.31 -6.28
CA ALA A 100 5.91 -8.95 -7.65
C ALA A 100 6.01 -10.17 -8.59
N ASP A 101 6.55 -11.28 -8.08
CA ASP A 101 6.68 -12.56 -8.79
C ASP A 101 5.40 -13.42 -8.77
N GLY A 102 4.37 -13.00 -8.04
CA GLY A 102 3.11 -13.71 -7.88
C GLY A 102 3.16 -14.95 -6.98
N ARG A 103 4.32 -15.29 -6.39
CA ARG A 103 4.48 -16.52 -5.58
C ARG A 103 3.87 -16.40 -4.19
N CYS A 104 3.88 -15.21 -3.59
CA CYS A 104 3.24 -14.95 -2.31
C CYS A 104 1.91 -14.23 -2.51
N ARG A 105 0.87 -14.74 -1.86
CA ARG A 105 -0.46 -14.14 -1.79
C ARG A 105 -0.89 -14.15 -0.33
N SER A 106 -1.05 -12.97 0.26
CA SER A 106 -1.55 -12.79 1.62
C SER A 106 -2.95 -12.22 1.60
N THR A 107 -3.90 -12.97 2.11
CA THR A 107 -5.32 -12.57 2.18
C THR A 107 -5.67 -12.19 3.61
N ARG A 108 -6.24 -10.98 3.79
CA ARG A 108 -6.55 -10.42 5.11
C ARG A 108 -7.58 -9.30 5.08
N MET A 109 -8.15 -8.99 6.24
CA MET A 109 -9.10 -7.87 6.42
C MET A 109 -8.43 -6.54 6.76
N ARG A 110 -7.15 -6.55 7.15
CA ARG A 110 -6.44 -5.32 7.53
C ARG A 110 -4.93 -5.45 7.32
N ALA A 111 -4.29 -4.47 6.68
CA ALA A 111 -2.83 -4.41 6.54
C ALA A 111 -2.30 -2.99 6.78
N ALA A 112 -1.10 -2.88 7.36
CA ALA A 112 -0.35 -1.63 7.39
C ALA A 112 0.74 -1.69 6.30
N LEU A 113 0.66 -0.81 5.31
CA LEU A 113 1.53 -0.81 4.14
C LEU A 113 2.55 0.33 4.23
N CYS A 114 3.82 0.00 3.97
CA CYS A 114 4.88 0.99 3.92
C CYS A 114 4.67 1.91 2.72
N ARG A 115 4.73 3.23 2.98
CA ARG A 115 4.84 4.25 1.94
C ARG A 115 6.05 5.17 2.08
N CYS A 116 6.87 4.96 3.11
CA CYS A 116 8.07 5.77 3.35
C CYS A 116 9.31 5.29 2.59
N GLY A 117 9.28 4.09 1.98
CA GLY A 117 10.45 3.53 1.28
C GLY A 117 11.50 2.84 2.16
N HIS A 118 11.38 2.89 3.49
CA HIS A 118 12.44 2.44 4.41
C HIS A 118 12.07 1.23 5.30
N SER A 119 10.93 0.59 5.11
CA SER A 119 10.60 -0.60 5.90
C SER A 119 11.54 -1.76 5.60
N ASP A 120 11.97 -2.50 6.62
CA ASP A 120 12.74 -3.74 6.44
C ASP A 120 11.82 -4.94 6.16
N ASN A 121 10.51 -4.76 6.27
CA ASN A 121 9.46 -5.76 6.04
C ASN A 121 8.50 -5.34 4.92
N LYS A 122 9.01 -4.70 3.86
CA LYS A 122 8.17 -4.28 2.72
C LYS A 122 7.46 -5.50 2.11
N PRO A 123 6.21 -5.34 1.63
CA PRO A 123 5.46 -4.09 1.47
C PRO A 123 4.80 -3.57 2.75
N PHE A 124 4.92 -4.29 3.87
CA PHE A 124 4.30 -3.93 5.13
C PHE A 124 5.08 -2.84 5.87
N CYS A 125 4.43 -2.19 6.83
CA CYS A 125 5.07 -1.21 7.70
C CYS A 125 5.59 -1.88 8.98
N ASP A 126 6.82 -1.53 9.36
CA ASP A 126 7.55 -1.94 10.57
C ASP A 126 7.95 -0.72 11.44
N ALA A 127 7.21 0.37 11.27
CA ALA A 127 7.48 1.68 11.89
C ALA A 127 8.80 2.38 11.50
N SER A 128 9.49 1.96 10.43
CA SER A 128 10.68 2.67 9.91
C SER A 128 10.47 4.15 9.65
N HIS A 129 9.25 4.58 9.31
CA HIS A 129 8.91 5.99 9.10
C HIS A 129 9.26 6.89 10.31
N LYS A 130 9.22 6.35 11.53
CA LYS A 130 9.68 7.05 12.74
C LYS A 130 11.20 7.16 12.77
N ARG A 131 11.89 6.06 12.45
CA ARG A 131 13.36 5.94 12.49
C ARG A 131 14.04 6.81 11.44
N CYS A 132 13.52 6.81 10.21
CA CYS A 132 14.07 7.60 9.11
C CYS A 132 13.56 9.04 9.06
N GLY A 133 12.71 9.45 10.01
CA GLY A 133 12.17 10.80 10.06
C GLY A 133 11.33 11.20 8.84
N TRP A 134 10.69 10.23 8.17
CA TRP A 134 9.94 10.49 6.94
C TRP A 134 8.80 11.47 7.18
N ARG A 135 8.53 12.32 6.19
CA ARG A 135 7.41 13.26 6.17
C ARG A 135 6.66 13.13 4.86
N SER A 136 5.34 13.15 4.98
CA SER A 136 4.42 12.99 3.86
C SER A 136 4.19 14.28 3.07
N GLY A 137 4.51 15.43 3.64
CA GLY A 137 4.48 16.74 2.96
C GLY A 137 5.80 17.20 2.34
N ALA A 138 6.86 16.39 2.43
CA ALA A 138 8.17 16.68 1.85
C ALA A 138 8.28 16.18 0.40
#